data_AF-A0A7S1U811-F1
#
_entry.id   AF-A0A7S1U811-F1
#
_cell.length_a   1.000
_cell.length_b   1.000
_cell.length_c   1.000
_cell.angle_alpha   90.00
_cell.angle_beta   90.00
_cell.angle_gamma   90.00
#
_symmetry.space_group_name_H-M   'P 1'
#
loop_
_entity.id
_entity.type
_entity.pdbx_description
1 polymer ?
#
loop_
_entity_poly.entity_id
_entity_poly.type
_entity_poly.pdbx_seq_one_letter_code
_entity_poly.pdbx_strand_id
1 'polypeptide(L)'
;AAPAFATVSKLHRLSDRMLGESLELKETIGHGGFGVVLRGTYTHPGGIVQDIAYKKFHGSPSDRELVKAAQREVKILLALQAHPYIVKVLGFNDNPEAKDANGKEVGLGFVMEYAN
;
A
#
# COMPACT_ATOMS: atom_id res chain seq x y z
N ALA A 1 21.61 5.08 6.78
CA ALA A 1 20.80 3.85 6.95
C ALA A 1 19.83 3.79 5.78
N ALA A 2 19.80 2.71 5.00
CA ALA A 2 18.77 2.58 3.97
C ALA A 2 17.39 2.58 4.65
N PRO A 3 16.40 3.35 4.17
CA PRO A 3 15.07 3.34 4.76
C PRO A 3 14.54 1.91 4.74
N ALA A 4 13.94 1.48 5.85
CA ALA A 4 13.58 0.09 6.13
C ALA A 4 12.71 -0.57 5.03
N PHE A 5 12.02 0.22 4.22
CA PHE A 5 11.22 -0.28 3.10
C PHE A 5 12.05 -0.71 1.88
N ALA A 6 13.27 -0.18 1.69
CA ALA A 6 14.11 -0.38 0.51
C ALA A 6 14.39 -1.86 0.14
N THR A 7 14.34 -2.77 1.12
CA THR A 7 14.56 -4.20 0.89
C THR A 7 13.31 -4.90 0.33
N VAL A 8 12.12 -4.46 0.74
CA VAL A 8 10.84 -4.92 0.18
C VAL A 8 10.56 -4.24 -1.17
N SER A 9 11.02 -2.99 -1.33
CA SER A 9 10.94 -2.21 -2.58
C SER A 9 11.57 -2.85 -3.80
N LYS A 10 12.53 -3.75 -3.61
CA LYS A 10 13.15 -4.48 -4.73
C LYS A 10 12.26 -5.58 -5.28
N LEU A 11 11.28 -6.09 -4.52
CA LEU A 11 10.49 -7.25 -4.92
C LEU A 11 9.24 -6.91 -5.74
N HIS A 12 8.57 -5.78 -5.48
CA HIS A 12 7.40 -5.34 -6.25
C HIS A 12 7.46 -3.81 -6.46
N ARG A 13 7.68 -3.39 -7.70
CA ARG A 13 7.81 -1.97 -8.08
C ARG A 13 6.42 -1.35 -8.29
N LEU A 14 5.81 -0.86 -7.23
CA LEU A 14 5.14 0.44 -7.30
C LEU A 14 6.02 1.39 -6.49
N SER A 15 7.06 1.94 -7.14
CA SER A 15 7.88 3.00 -6.54
C SER A 15 7.04 4.27 -6.39
N ASP A 16 7.36 5.11 -5.41
CA ASP A 16 6.88 6.49 -5.13
C ASP A 16 6.32 7.25 -6.36
N ARG A 17 6.98 7.13 -7.52
CA ARG A 17 6.55 7.68 -8.82
C ARG A 17 5.20 7.21 -9.38
N MET A 18 4.66 6.06 -8.95
CA MET A 18 3.48 5.45 -9.55
C MET A 18 2.21 5.63 -8.73
N LEU A 19 2.28 6.13 -7.50
CA LEU A 19 1.09 6.27 -6.64
C LEU A 19 0.47 7.67 -6.71
N GLY A 20 1.25 8.73 -6.95
CA GLY A 20 0.74 10.10 -6.87
C GLY A 20 -0.45 10.40 -7.78
N GLU A 21 -0.22 10.48 -9.09
CA GLU A 21 -1.27 10.85 -10.06
C GLU A 21 -2.23 9.70 -10.41
N SER A 22 -1.87 8.47 -10.04
CA SER A 22 -2.59 7.27 -10.45
C SER A 22 -3.43 6.65 -9.34
N LEU A 23 -3.20 7.00 -8.07
CA LEU A 23 -4.00 6.51 -6.94
C LEU A 23 -5.05 7.54 -6.56
N GLU A 24 -6.27 7.09 -6.28
CA GLU A 24 -7.31 7.91 -5.68
C GLU A 24 -7.88 7.18 -4.47
N LEU A 25 -7.77 7.76 -3.27
CA LEU A 25 -8.27 7.16 -2.03
C LEU A 25 -9.68 7.64 -1.70
N LYS A 26 -10.62 6.70 -1.61
CA LYS A 26 -12.05 6.95 -1.37
C LYS A 26 -12.40 6.75 0.11
N GLU A 27 -13.51 6.07 0.39
CA GLU A 27 -14.05 5.80 1.71
C GLU A 27 -13.22 4.78 2.51
N THR A 28 -13.33 4.84 3.84
CA THR A 28 -12.85 3.77 4.71
C THR A 28 -13.79 2.58 4.62
N ILE A 29 -13.23 1.40 4.37
CA ILE A 29 -13.97 0.13 4.26
C ILE A 29 -13.67 -0.84 5.41
N GLY A 30 -12.67 -0.54 6.24
CA GLY A 30 -12.36 -1.37 7.39
C GLY A 30 -11.37 -0.73 8.35
N HIS A 31 -11.41 -1.17 9.60
CA HIS A 31 -10.46 -0.80 10.63
C HIS A 31 -9.72 -2.07 11.09
N GLY A 32 -8.40 -2.00 11.15
CA GLY A 32 -7.55 -3.08 11.63
C GLY A 32 -6.70 -2.64 12.82
N GLY A 33 -6.10 -3.62 13.52
CA GLY A 33 -5.24 -3.33 14.68
C GLY A 33 -4.01 -2.47 14.36
N PHE A 34 -3.60 -2.39 13.09
CA PHE A 34 -2.43 -1.64 12.65
C PHE A 34 -2.77 -0.39 11.83
N GLY A 35 -4.05 -0.09 11.62
CA GLY A 35 -4.42 0.99 10.71
C GLY A 35 -5.85 0.94 10.18
N VAL A 36 -6.04 1.64 9.07
CA VAL A 36 -7.33 1.74 8.37
C VAL A 36 -7.18 1.20 6.96
N VAL A 37 -8.22 0.53 6.47
CA VAL A 37 -8.32 0.09 5.08
C VAL A 37 -9.28 1.01 4.35
N LEU A 38 -8.79 1.64 3.28
CA LEU A 38 -9.56 2.49 2.39
C LEU A 38 -9.82 1.77 1.08
N ARG A 39 -10.98 2.00 0.48
CA ARG A 39 -11.18 1.72 -0.94
C ARG A 39 -10.43 2.78 -1.75
N GLY A 40 -9.95 2.41 -2.92
CA GLY A 40 -9.40 3.37 -3.86
C GLY A 40 -9.45 2.86 -5.29
N THR A 41 -9.00 3.71 -6.20
CA THR A 41 -8.79 3.37 -7.60
C THR A 41 -7.34 3.59 -7.97
N TYR A 42 -6.81 2.69 -8.80
CA TYR A 42 -5.48 2.78 -9.36
C TYR A 42 -5.57 2.83 -10.89
N THR A 43 -5.05 3.90 -11.50
CA THR A 43 -5.00 4.09 -12.95
C THR A 43 -3.66 3.62 -13.49
N HIS A 44 -3.65 2.45 -14.14
CA HIS A 44 -2.46 1.89 -14.76
C HIS A 44 -1.94 2.75 -15.92
N PRO A 45 -0.64 2.63 -16.27
CA PRO A 45 -0.12 3.17 -17.52
C PRO A 45 -0.94 2.62 -18.71
N GLY A 46 -1.65 3.51 -19.41
CA GLY A 46 -2.62 3.14 -20.45
C GLY A 46 -4.09 3.46 -20.11
N GLY A 47 -4.37 3.99 -18.93
CA GLY A 47 -5.69 4.51 -18.54
C GLY A 47 -6.66 3.46 -18.00
N ILE A 48 -6.20 2.22 -17.81
CA ILE A 48 -7.01 1.15 -17.20
C ILE A 48 -7.17 1.45 -15.71
N VAL A 49 -8.40 1.62 -15.25
CA VAL A 49 -8.73 1.86 -13.84
C VAL A 49 -9.03 0.53 -13.14
N GLN A 50 -8.34 0.27 -12.04
CA GLN A 50 -8.53 -0.90 -11.18
C GLN A 50 -9.00 -0.47 -9.79
N ASP A 51 -10.05 -1.11 -9.27
CA ASP A 51 -10.44 -0.99 -7.86
C ASP A 51 -9.41 -1.69 -6.96
N ILE A 52 -8.98 -0.98 -5.91
CA ILE A 52 -7.98 -1.46 -4.95
C ILE A 52 -8.44 -1.28 -3.51
N ALA A 53 -7.78 -2.01 -2.61
CA ALA A 53 -7.80 -1.73 -1.18
C ALA A 53 -6.45 -1.16 -0.75
N TYR A 54 -6.46 -0.05 0.00
CA TYR A 54 -5.27 0.57 0.55
C TYR A 54 -5.25 0.43 2.07
N LYS A 55 -4.31 -0.34 2.61
CA LYS A 55 -4.11 -0.42 4.06
C LYS A 55 -3.10 0.64 4.49
N LYS A 56 -3.61 1.71 5.10
CA LYS A 56 -2.84 2.80 5.70
C LYS A 56 -2.48 2.42 7.14
N PHE A 57 -1.21 2.48 7.49
CA PHE A 57 -0.75 2.22 8.85
C PHE A 57 -0.94 3.44 9.76
N HIS A 58 -1.30 3.21 11.02
CA HIS A 58 -1.29 4.26 12.04
C HIS A 58 0.13 4.40 12.60
N GLY A 59 0.65 5.63 12.63
CA GLY A 59 1.92 5.95 13.28
C GLY A 59 2.95 6.52 12.32
N SER A 60 4.17 6.64 12.83
CA SER A 60 5.27 7.30 12.14
C SER A 60 6.24 6.28 11.51
N PRO A 61 6.88 6.58 10.36
CA PRO A 61 8.01 5.79 9.86
C PRO A 61 9.16 5.65 10.86
N SER A 62 9.24 6.52 11.86
CA SER A 62 10.21 6.42 12.96
C SER A 62 9.88 5.34 13.99
N ASP A 63 8.64 4.83 14.02
CA ASP A 63 8.24 3.72 14.89
C ASP A 63 8.77 2.39 14.33
N ARG A 64 9.83 1.89 14.97
CA ARG A 64 10.49 0.65 14.54
C ARG A 64 9.60 -0.59 14.69
N GLU A 65 8.72 -0.63 15.67
CA GLU A 65 7.87 -1.82 15.88
C GLU A 65 6.72 -1.84 14.86
N LEU A 66 6.14 -0.68 14.55
CA LEU A 66 5.19 -0.53 13.45
C LEU A 66 5.81 -0.97 12.12
N VAL A 67 7.01 -0.47 11.80
CA VAL A 67 7.71 -0.80 10.55
C VAL A 67 7.99 -2.29 10.46
N LYS A 68 8.44 -2.93 11.55
CA LYS A 68 8.65 -4.39 11.58
C LYS A 68 7.35 -5.17 11.37
N ALA A 69 6.26 -4.75 12.01
CA ALA A 69 4.95 -5.39 11.86
C ALA A 69 4.45 -5.29 10.41
N ALA A 70 4.51 -4.09 9.83
CA ALA A 70 4.18 -3.83 8.43
C ALA A 70 5.02 -4.70 7.47
N GLN A 71 6.33 -4.76 7.68
CA GLN A 71 7.23 -5.60 6.87
C GLN A 71 6.90 -7.08 6.97
N ARG A 72 6.61 -7.60 8.17
CA ARG A 72 6.24 -9.00 8.36
C ARG A 72 4.96 -9.35 7.61
N GLU A 73 3.95 -8.49 7.71
CA GLU A 73 2.68 -8.68 7.04
C GLU A 73 2.86 -8.72 5.51
N VAL A 74 3.54 -7.72 4.94
CA VAL A 74 3.82 -7.67 3.50
C VAL A 74 4.64 -8.88 3.06
N LYS A 75 5.65 -9.30 3.83
CA LYS A 75 6.47 -10.47 3.49
C LYS A 75 5.65 -11.76 3.44
N ILE A 76 4.72 -11.96 4.37
CA ILE A 76 3.83 -13.13 4.39
C ILE A 76 2.91 -13.11 3.17
N LEU A 77 2.27 -11.98 2.88
CA LEU A 77 1.37 -11.87 1.73
C LEU A 77 2.10 -12.06 0.39
N LEU A 78 3.31 -11.50 0.25
CA LEU A 78 4.14 -11.71 -0.93
C LEU A 78 4.56 -13.18 -1.11
N ALA A 79 4.82 -13.91 -0.02
CA ALA A 79 5.14 -15.33 -0.09
C ALA A 79 3.94 -16.19 -0.53
N LEU A 80 2.72 -15.69 -0.35
CA LEU A 80 1.46 -16.38 -0.65
C LEU A 80 0.80 -15.93 -1.95
N GLN A 81 1.39 -14.95 -2.66
CA GLN A 81 0.76 -14.26 -3.79
C GLN A 81 0.37 -15.15 -4.98
N ALA A 82 1.01 -16.32 -5.11
CA ALA A 82 0.73 -17.25 -6.21
C ALA A 82 -0.62 -17.97 -6.04
N HIS A 83 -1.23 -17.90 -4.86
CA HIS A 83 -2.47 -18.61 -4.58
C HIS A 83 -3.69 -17.81 -5.05
N PRO A 84 -4.62 -18.41 -5.82
CA PRO A 84 -5.74 -17.70 -6.43
C PRO A 84 -6.78 -17.18 -5.43
N TYR A 85 -6.83 -17.73 -4.22
CA TYR A 85 -7.79 -17.33 -3.16
C TYR A 85 -7.16 -16.52 -2.02
N ILE A 86 -5.97 -15.96 -2.24
CA ILE A 86 -5.31 -15.08 -1.28
C ILE A 86 -5.19 -13.70 -1.94
N VAL A 87 -5.62 -12.67 -1.21
CA VAL A 87 -5.52 -11.28 -1.66
C VAL A 87 -4.06 -10.94 -1.97
N LYS A 88 -3.80 -10.46 -3.19
CA LYS A 88 -2.45 -10.09 -3.59
C LYS A 88 -2.09 -8.68 -3.17
N VAL A 89 -0.83 -8.50 -2.81
CA VAL A 89 -0.21 -7.19 -2.63
C VAL A 89 0.23 -6.69 -4.00
N LEU A 90 -0.29 -5.53 -4.40
CA LEU A 90 0.03 -4.87 -5.67
C LEU A 90 1.24 -3.95 -5.53
N GLY A 91 1.44 -3.37 -4.33
CA GLY A 91 2.62 -2.57 -4.02
C GLY A 91 2.55 -1.93 -2.64
N PHE A 92 3.49 -1.05 -2.33
CA PHE A 92 3.60 -0.38 -1.03
C PHE A 92 3.94 1.10 -1.22
N ASN A 93 3.56 1.93 -0.25
CA ASN A 93 3.97 3.31 -0.14
C ASN A 93 4.82 3.49 1.11
N ASP A 94 6.08 3.85 0.93
CA ASP A 94 7.01 4.14 2.01
C ASP A 94 7.25 5.64 2.23
N ASN A 95 6.62 6.48 1.40
CA ASN A 95 6.67 7.93 1.53
C ASN A 95 5.51 8.43 2.41
N PRO A 96 5.77 8.90 3.65
CA PRO A 96 4.74 9.41 4.53
C PRO A 96 4.07 10.69 4.02
N GLU A 97 4.74 11.44 3.15
CA GLU A 97 4.26 12.71 2.57
C GLU A 97 3.56 12.51 1.22
N ALA A 98 3.41 11.25 0.76
CA ALA A 98 2.74 10.96 -0.50
C ALA A 98 1.30 11.47 -0.48
N LYS A 99 0.88 12.02 -1.61
CA LYS A 99 -0.48 12.47 -1.87
C LYS A 99 -1.08 11.66 -3.01
N ASP A 100 -2.38 11.48 -2.99
CA ASP A 100 -3.13 10.85 -4.07
C ASP A 100 -3.43 11.87 -5.18
N ALA A 101 -4.14 11.44 -6.23
CA ALA A 101 -4.47 12.25 -7.40
C ALA A 101 -5.33 13.49 -7.06
N ASN A 102 -6.01 13.47 -5.91
CA ASN A 102 -6.82 14.58 -5.38
C ASN A 102 -6.06 15.42 -4.34
N GLY A 103 -4.76 15.16 -4.13
CA GLY A 103 -3.94 15.87 -3.16
C GLY A 103 -4.13 15.43 -1.70
N LYS A 104 -4.89 14.35 -1.45
CA LYS A 104 -5.15 13.82 -0.10
C LYS A 104 -3.94 13.01 0.39
N GLU A 105 -3.60 13.15 1.66
CA GLU A 105 -2.48 12.42 2.26
C GLU A 105 -2.72 10.90 2.29
N VAL A 106 -1.86 10.18 1.57
CA VAL A 106 -1.85 8.73 1.50
C VAL A 106 -1.18 8.16 2.74
N GLY A 107 0.00 8.68 3.10
CA GLY A 107 0.81 8.18 4.22
C GLY A 107 1.31 6.75 4.02
N LEU A 108 2.00 6.18 4.99
CA LEU A 108 2.55 4.83 4.89
C LEU A 108 1.46 3.76 4.73
N GLY A 109 1.69 2.80 3.84
CA GLY A 109 0.72 1.74 3.61
C GLY A 109 1.06 0.81 2.47
N PHE A 110 0.11 -0.04 2.12
CA PHE A 110 0.25 -0.93 0.96
C PHE A 110 -1.07 -1.12 0.21
N VAL A 111 -0.91 -1.33 -1.10
CA VAL A 111 -1.99 -1.52 -2.07
C VAL A 111 -2.23 -3.01 -2.25
N MET A 112 -3.49 -3.41 -2.22
CA MET A 112 -3.95 -4.78 -2.39
C MET A 112 -5.06 -4.84 -3.45
N GLU A 113 -5.26 -6.02 -4.02
CA GLU A 113 -6.47 -6.30 -4.79
C GLU A 113 -7.71 -6.07 -3.91
N TYR A 114 -8.74 -5.43 -4.48
CA TYR A 114 -10.03 -5.33 -3.82
C TYR A 114 -10.79 -6.66 -3.96
N ALA A 115 -11.11 -7.30 -2.84
CA ALA A 115 -11.89 -8.55 -2.83
C ALA A 115 -13.38 -8.22 -2.99
N ASN A 116 -13.96 -8.64 -4.13
CA ASN A 116 -15.39 -8.53 -4.43
C ASN A 116 -16.14 -9.81 -4.03
#